data_AF-A0A661JGJ7-F1
#
_entry.id   AF-A0A661JGJ7-F1
#
_cell.length_a   1.000
_cell.length_b   1.000
_cell.length_c   1.000
_cell.angle_alpha   90.00
_cell.angle_beta   90.00
_cell.angle_gamma   90.00
#
_symmetry.space_group_name_H-M   'P 1'
#
loop_
_entity.id
_entity.type
_entity.pdbx_description
1 polymer ?
#
loop_
_entity_poly.entity_id
_entity_poly.type
_entity_poly.pdbx_seq_one_letter_code
_entity_poly.pdbx_strand_id
1 'polypeptide(L)'
;SRDGEYLAEISIEGKRRITLQFLLPESLAKQMASNFLPGGEPSEEMVQDVLREMANMVGGNLISGMGGDWRLGLPQVHQGIEAYGAVLGRGPVCEFDVEGDPLYVYLQVG
;
A
#
# COMPACT_ATOMS: atom_id res chain seq x y z
N SER A 1 -19.32 -5.28 1.80
CA SER A 1 -18.77 -6.64 1.70
C SER A 1 -17.25 -6.53 1.83
N ARG A 2 -16.54 -7.65 2.00
CA ARG A 2 -15.07 -7.65 2.19
C ARG A 2 -14.28 -7.65 0.86
N ASP A 3 -14.98 -7.44 -0.26
CA ASP A 3 -14.43 -7.57 -1.62
C ASP A 3 -13.76 -6.28 -2.13
N GLY A 4 -13.91 -5.17 -1.40
CA GLY A 4 -13.41 -3.85 -1.80
C GLY A 4 -12.06 -3.45 -1.20
N GLU A 5 -11.50 -4.21 -0.25
CA GLU A 5 -10.22 -3.81 0.35
C GLU A 5 -9.03 -4.13 -0.55
N TYR A 6 -8.07 -3.20 -0.58
CA TYR A 6 -6.80 -3.35 -1.25
C TYR A 6 -5.67 -3.44 -0.23
N LEU A 7 -4.66 -4.23 -0.55
CA LEU A 7 -3.38 -4.23 0.14
C LEU A 7 -2.27 -3.95 -0.86
N ALA A 8 -1.70 -2.74 -0.81
CA ALA A 8 -0.47 -2.44 -1.53
C ALA A 8 0.73 -2.86 -0.68
N GLU A 9 1.75 -3.47 -1.27
CA GLU A 9 2.96 -3.84 -0.55
C GLU A 9 4.22 -3.51 -1.32
N ILE A 10 5.29 -3.21 -0.58
CA ILE A 10 6.63 -3.06 -1.14
C ILE A 10 7.67 -3.66 -0.21
N SER A 11 8.60 -4.41 -0.78
CA SER A 11 9.75 -4.94 -0.06
C SER A 11 10.93 -3.97 -0.13
N ILE A 12 11.68 -3.88 0.96
CA ILE A 12 12.95 -3.16 1.05
C ILE A 12 14.00 -4.18 1.46
N GLU A 13 15.02 -4.33 0.63
CA GLU A 13 16.04 -5.36 0.74
C GLU A 13 17.39 -4.75 1.09
N GLY A 14 18.05 -5.32 2.10
CA GLY A 14 19.40 -4.95 2.52
C GLY A 14 19.95 -6.03 3.44
N LYS A 15 20.49 -5.64 4.62
CA LYS A 15 20.94 -6.61 5.64
C LYS A 15 19.82 -7.52 6.16
N ARG A 16 18.57 -7.07 6.03
CA ARG A 16 17.34 -7.81 6.31
C ARG A 16 16.32 -7.45 5.23
N ARG A 17 15.24 -8.23 5.14
CA ARG A 17 14.09 -7.88 4.30
C ARG A 17 13.02 -7.23 5.17
N ILE A 18 12.58 -6.05 4.78
CA ILE A 18 11.46 -5.35 5.40
C ILE A 18 10.34 -5.29 4.37
N THR A 19 9.13 -5.69 4.74
CA THR A 19 7.96 -5.50 3.88
C THR A 19 7.04 -4.49 4.54
N LEU A 20 6.74 -3.42 3.80
CA LEU A 20 5.69 -2.46 4.13
C LEU A 20 4.41 -2.89 3.43
N GLN A 21 3.29 -2.85 4.14
CA GLN A 21 1.99 -3.18 3.59
C GLN A 21 0.97 -2.12 4.02
N PHE A 22 0.15 -1.69 3.07
CA PHE A 22 -0.79 -0.59 3.17
C PHE A 22 -2.18 -1.14 2.89
N LEU A 23 -2.99 -1.33 3.93
CA LEU A 23 -4.36 -1.81 3.81
C LEU A 23 -5.30 -0.61 3.79
N LEU A 24 -6.17 -0.57 2.78
CA LEU A 24 -7.09 0.53 2.56
C LEU A 24 -8.42 0.05 1.95
N PRO A 25 -9.53 0.75 2.22
CA PRO A 25 -10.82 0.45 1.60
C PRO A 25 -10.86 0.87 0.12
N GLU A 26 -11.84 0.30 -0.60
CA GLU A 26 -12.10 0.58 -2.01
C GLU A 26 -12.35 2.07 -2.28
N SER A 27 -13.07 2.72 -1.35
CA SER A 27 -13.42 4.15 -1.42
C SER A 27 -12.16 5.01 -1.52
N LEU A 28 -11.21 4.80 -0.61
CA LEU A 28 -9.94 5.51 -0.59
C LEU A 28 -9.10 5.20 -1.82
N ALA A 29 -9.02 3.92 -2.22
CA ALA A 29 -8.26 3.52 -3.40
C ALA A 29 -8.78 4.20 -4.68
N LYS A 30 -10.11 4.25 -4.86
CA LYS A 30 -10.76 4.96 -5.96
C LYS A 30 -10.61 6.47 -5.86
N GLN A 31 -10.68 7.05 -4.67
CA GLN A 31 -10.45 8.48 -4.47
C GLN A 31 -9.02 8.87 -4.87
N MET A 32 -8.03 8.08 -4.45
CA MET A 32 -6.62 8.29 -4.83
C MET A 32 -6.46 8.24 -6.35
N ALA A 33 -7.07 7.28 -7.03
CA ALA A 33 -7.00 7.18 -8.48
C ALA A 33 -7.74 8.32 -9.19
N SER A 34 -8.90 8.73 -8.67
CA SER A 34 -9.71 9.82 -9.27
C SER A 34 -8.98 11.16 -9.26
N ASN A 35 -8.06 11.40 -8.30
CA ASN A 35 -7.22 12.60 -8.30
C ASN A 35 -6.34 12.75 -9.56
N PHE A 36 -6.10 11.65 -10.29
CA PHE A 36 -5.34 11.65 -11.54
C PHE A 36 -6.22 11.72 -12.80
N LEU A 37 -7.55 11.56 -12.66
CA LEU A 37 -8.53 11.65 -13.76
C LEU A 37 -9.69 12.58 -13.38
N PRO A 38 -9.59 13.89 -13.67
CA PRO A 38 -10.70 14.80 -13.43
C PRO A 38 -11.90 14.46 -14.34
N GLY A 39 -12.99 13.96 -13.74
CA GLY A 39 -14.30 13.83 -14.37
C GLY A 39 -14.70 12.44 -14.87
N GLY A 40 -13.96 11.38 -14.52
CA GLY A 40 -14.30 9.99 -14.86
C GLY A 40 -14.17 9.04 -13.67
N GLU A 41 -14.81 7.87 -13.76
CA GLU A 41 -14.57 6.78 -12.80
C GLU A 41 -13.25 6.05 -13.17
N PRO A 42 -12.33 5.85 -12.21
CA PRO A 42 -11.08 5.16 -12.48
C PRO A 42 -11.32 3.67 -12.75
N SER A 43 -10.59 3.12 -13.73
CA SER A 43 -10.58 1.67 -13.95
C SER A 43 -9.86 0.95 -12.82
N GLU A 44 -10.14 -0.34 -12.63
CA GLU A 44 -9.47 -1.16 -11.63
C GLU A 44 -7.94 -1.24 -11.85
N GLU A 45 -7.51 -1.35 -13.10
CA GLU A 45 -6.09 -1.34 -13.46
C GLU A 45 -5.42 -0.03 -13.02
N MET A 46 -6.09 1.10 -13.24
CA MET A 46 -5.58 2.40 -12.83
C MET A 46 -5.52 2.53 -11.30
N VAL A 47 -6.53 2.01 -10.59
CA VAL A 47 -6.49 1.95 -9.12
C VAL A 47 -5.26 1.18 -8.67
N GLN A 48 -5.02 -0.02 -9.21
CA GLN A 48 -3.85 -0.81 -8.84
C GLN A 48 -2.53 -0.10 -9.16
N ASP A 49 -2.43 0.58 -10.29
CA ASP A 49 -1.22 1.33 -10.66
C ASP A 49 -0.93 2.49 -9.72
N VAL A 50 -1.97 3.24 -9.32
CA VAL A 50 -1.82 4.32 -8.34
C VAL A 50 -1.39 3.78 -6.98
N LEU A 51 -1.90 2.61 -6.57
CA LEU A 51 -1.49 1.96 -5.33
C LEU A 51 -0.05 1.42 -5.39
N ARG A 52 0.38 0.89 -6.53
CA ARG A 52 1.79 0.52 -6.76
C ARG A 52 2.71 1.73 -6.66
N GLU A 53 2.30 2.84 -7.27
CA GLU A 53 3.07 4.09 -7.25
C GLU A 53 3.13 4.68 -5.83
N MET A 54 2.03 4.66 -5.08
CA MET A 54 2.02 5.04 -3.67
C MET A 54 3.05 4.21 -2.87
N ALA A 55 3.01 2.88 -3.01
CA ALA A 55 3.95 2.01 -2.29
C ALA A 55 5.41 2.30 -2.69
N ASN A 56 5.67 2.51 -3.99
CA ASN A 56 6.98 2.93 -4.50
C ASN A 56 7.44 4.26 -3.91
N MET A 57 6.60 5.28 -3.89
CA MET A 57 6.93 6.61 -3.37
C MET A 57 7.24 6.55 -1.86
N VAL A 58 6.41 5.86 -1.08
CA VAL A 58 6.64 5.69 0.36
C VAL A 58 7.92 4.89 0.63
N GLY A 59 8.12 3.79 -0.10
CA GLY A 59 9.32 2.97 0.01
C GLY A 59 10.59 3.75 -0.37
N GLY A 60 10.55 4.51 -1.46
CA GLY A 60 11.64 5.39 -1.92
C GLY A 60 12.01 6.45 -0.90
N ASN A 61 11.02 7.09 -0.30
CA ASN A 61 11.25 8.05 0.76
C ASN A 61 11.88 7.38 2.00
N LEU A 62 11.42 6.19 2.38
CA LEU A 62 11.97 5.47 3.54
C LEU A 62 13.43 5.07 3.33
N ILE A 63 13.80 4.50 2.17
CA ILE A 63 15.20 4.12 1.91
C ILE A 63 16.13 5.34 1.84
N SER A 64 15.62 6.48 1.35
CA SER A 64 16.37 7.74 1.33
C SER A 64 16.70 8.22 2.74
N GLY A 65 15.79 8.03 3.70
CA GLY A 65 15.99 8.36 5.11
C GLY A 65 16.86 7.37 5.89
N MET A 66 16.84 6.09 5.53
CA MET A 66 17.65 5.06 6.22
C MET A 66 19.15 5.16 5.86
N GLY A 67 19.47 5.58 4.63
CA GLY A 67 20.84 5.60 4.11
C GLY A 67 21.46 4.20 3.98
N GLY A 68 22.62 4.11 3.32
CA GLY A 68 23.32 2.84 3.06
C GLY A 68 22.74 2.02 1.91
N ASP A 69 23.13 0.74 1.82
CA ASP A 69 22.82 -0.15 0.70
C ASP A 69 21.47 -0.85 0.88
N TRP A 70 20.38 -0.09 0.73
CA TRP A 70 19.02 -0.63 0.63
C TRP A 70 18.52 -0.54 -0.81
N ARG A 71 17.67 -1.49 -1.21
CA ARG A 71 17.02 -1.52 -2.52
C ARG A 71 15.54 -1.74 -2.37
N LEU A 72 14.76 -1.09 -3.22
CA LEU A 72 13.33 -1.38 -3.34
C LEU A 72 13.14 -2.64 -4.18
N GLY A 73 12.28 -3.53 -3.70
CA GLY A 73 11.65 -4.56 -4.51
C GLY A 73 10.53 -3.97 -5.36
N LEU A 74 9.81 -4.85 -6.07
CA LEU A 74 8.67 -4.44 -6.87
C LEU A 74 7.42 -4.31 -6.00
N PRO A 75 6.61 -3.27 -6.18
CA PRO A 75 5.36 -3.14 -5.46
C PRO A 75 4.35 -4.17 -5.98
N GLN A 76 3.52 -4.70 -5.09
CA GLN A 76 2.42 -5.61 -5.43
C GLN A 76 1.11 -5.06 -4.85
N VAL A 77 -0.01 -5.45 -5.43
CA VAL A 77 -1.34 -5.09 -4.95
C VAL A 77 -2.18 -6.35 -4.90
N HIS A 78 -2.78 -6.60 -3.73
CA HIS A 78 -3.69 -7.69 -3.47
C HIS A 78 -5.09 -7.11 -3.18
N GLN A 79 -6.15 -7.89 -3.40
CA GLN A 79 -7.52 -7.44 -3.18
C GLN A 79 -8.37 -8.50 -2.46
N GLY A 80 -9.36 -8.03 -1.71
CA GLY A 80 -10.36 -8.87 -1.08
C GLY A 80 -9.74 -9.85 -0.09
N ILE A 81 -10.01 -11.16 -0.26
CA ILE A 81 -9.54 -12.19 0.68
C ILE A 81 -8.02 -12.23 0.78
N GLU A 82 -7.30 -12.00 -0.32
CA GLU A 82 -5.83 -12.01 -0.33
C GLU A 82 -5.25 -10.83 0.49
N ALA A 83 -5.85 -9.64 0.34
CA ALA A 83 -5.48 -8.44 1.10
C ALA A 83 -5.60 -8.67 2.61
N TYR A 84 -6.75 -9.17 3.08
CA TYR A 84 -6.94 -9.49 4.50
C TYR A 84 -6.04 -10.62 4.99
N GLY A 85 -5.88 -11.68 4.18
CA GLY A 85 -5.10 -12.85 4.56
C GLY A 85 -3.65 -12.51 4.89
N ALA A 86 -3.05 -11.58 4.16
CA ALA A 86 -1.66 -11.16 4.34
C ALA A 86 -1.39 -10.40 5.66
N VAL A 87 -2.42 -9.81 6.27
CA VAL A 87 -2.31 -9.04 7.53
C VAL A 87 -3.06 -9.68 8.70
N LEU A 88 -3.69 -10.84 8.50
CA LEU A 88 -4.51 -11.49 9.51
C LEU A 88 -3.71 -11.79 10.79
N GLY A 89 -4.29 -11.42 11.94
CA GLY A 89 -3.67 -11.64 13.25
C GLY A 89 -2.52 -10.68 13.59
N ARG A 90 -2.25 -9.67 12.75
CA ARG A 90 -1.24 -8.64 12.99
C ARG A 90 -1.91 -7.32 13.35
N GLY A 91 -1.27 -6.54 14.22
CA GLY A 91 -1.64 -5.15 14.49
C GLY A 91 -0.92 -4.20 13.54
N PRO A 92 -1.56 -3.10 13.09
CA PRO A 92 -0.89 -2.07 12.32
C PRO A 92 0.17 -1.37 13.16
N VAL A 93 1.28 -0.98 12.53
CA VAL A 93 2.31 -0.12 13.15
C VAL A 93 1.94 1.35 13.09
N CYS A 94 1.06 1.72 12.16
CA CYS A 94 0.51 3.06 12.02
C CYS A 94 -0.89 3.02 11.41
N GLU A 95 -1.71 4.00 11.75
CA GLU A 95 -3.06 4.18 11.24
C GLU A 95 -3.25 5.66 10.92
N PHE A 96 -3.81 5.94 9.75
CA PHE A 96 -4.13 7.29 9.29
C PHE A 96 -5.62 7.37 8.95
N ASP A 97 -6.24 8.47 9.34
CA ASP A 97 -7.56 8.87 8.83
C ASP A 97 -7.35 9.78 7.63
N VAL A 98 -7.77 9.33 6.45
CA VAL A 98 -7.70 10.08 5.20
C VAL A 98 -9.12 10.44 4.79
N GLU A 99 -9.56 11.62 5.21
CA GLU A 99 -10.89 12.18 4.89
C GLU A 99 -12.06 11.26 5.32
N GLY A 100 -11.90 10.50 6.39
CA GLY A 100 -12.88 9.56 6.93
C GLY A 100 -12.64 8.11 6.52
N ASP A 101 -11.71 7.84 5.58
CA ASP A 101 -11.31 6.50 5.21
C ASP A 101 -9.99 6.09 5.91
N PRO A 102 -9.93 4.89 6.53
CA PRO A 102 -8.74 4.46 7.23
C PRO A 102 -7.68 3.90 6.27
N LEU A 103 -6.41 4.29 6.50
CA LEU A 103 -5.23 3.68 5.92
C LEU A 103 -4.39 3.04 7.03
N TYR A 104 -4.25 1.72 7.00
CA TYR A 104 -3.45 0.98 7.97
C TYR A 104 -2.11 0.57 7.37
N VAL A 105 -1.03 0.81 8.12
CA VAL A 105 0.32 0.43 7.73
C VAL A 105 0.78 -0.73 8.60
N TYR A 106 1.24 -1.78 7.97
CA TYR A 106 1.84 -2.95 8.62
C TYR A 106 3.30 -3.07 8.23
N LEU A 107 4.09 -3.59 9.17
CA LEU A 107 5.50 -3.88 8.98
C LEU A 107 5.73 -5.38 9.17
N GLN A 108 6.49 -6.00 8.28
CA GLN A 108 7.04 -7.34 8.47
C GLN A 108 8.56 -7.26 8.33
N VAL A 109 9.28 -7.86 9.28
CA VAL A 109 10.74 -7.93 9.25
C VAL A 109 11.14 -9.40 9.17
N GLY A 110 11.90 -9.75 8.14
CA GLY A 110 12.53 -11.06 7.94
C GLY A 110 13.97 -11.13 8.45
#